data_AF-A0A968SJM4-F1
#
_entry.id   AF-A0A968SJM4-F1
#
_cell.length_a   1.000
_cell.length_b   1.000
_cell.length_c   1.000
_cell.angle_alpha   90.00
_cell.angle_beta   90.00
_cell.angle_gamma   90.00
#
_symmetry.space_group_name_H-M   'P 1'
#
loop_
_entity.id
_entity.type
_entity.pdbx_description
1 polymer ?
#
loop_
_entity_poly.entity_id
_entity_poly.type
_entity_poly.pdbx_seq_one_letter_code
_entity_poly.pdbx_strand_id
1 'polypeptide(L)'
;MKPYKPSNYIDKTGGQWLLLTAGIGGITLGGGTFLVSQLIYLVVIFPVLLGLGSGWLLRQAVVRGKVRHPLAAGAVGVCMAGLMYGTMHWADYALFRQNANAEIRRSLREARQSPANTAKITVDDFLKEMTGKTGFRGFLQYRSQQGLMINRSLMRFPVGSQVMWNYWGLEFLVTGAIALGFAYAAARKPFCEGCQSWYTTDDRLGRLRQAQLPEFLQLLSSKEDNFLNLDQANLEAITPESLLQDFNNVDGLGMTNLDITNPDGEKVIPDRAGAMLASRLINPLTKVYPPSLEIHLQHCANCDRTDGLLQIYRSSIDKNGLVKFHRFQQGIISTEQVLGLYQGLQESLGFQSSMDLGVSGHSHLWQRVTIAHQERSQCKKKDIYIPHNLTPEQLETLRQQLSTLPTFSQIKQAYLVQKAVDNLPEHPFYLLGIIRHKGFLESATAQVEWESILGNALSLPGDFGVVLLNENRKLQHSLQNIEDANFYKAPVKKNIIKLFQKTCIY
;
A
#
# COMPACT_ATOMS: atom_id res chain seq x y z
N MET A 1 -19.00 -10.05 -2.68
CA MET A 1 -17.57 -10.25 -2.30
C MET A 1 -17.42 -10.45 -0.79
N LYS A 2 -16.76 -11.53 -0.34
CA LYS A 2 -16.54 -11.81 1.10
C LYS A 2 -15.22 -11.16 1.58
N PRO A 3 -15.17 -10.40 2.70
CA PRO A 3 -13.91 -9.86 3.20
C PRO A 3 -12.88 -10.96 3.47
N TYR A 4 -11.63 -10.76 3.01
CA TYR A 4 -10.58 -11.75 3.22
C TYR A 4 -10.27 -11.87 4.73
N LYS A 5 -10.32 -13.09 5.26
CA LYS A 5 -9.88 -13.44 6.62
C LYS A 5 -8.82 -14.54 6.53
N PRO A 6 -7.68 -14.40 7.23
CA PRO A 6 -6.69 -15.48 7.29
C PRO A 6 -7.33 -16.70 7.98
N SER A 7 -6.98 -17.90 7.52
CA SER A 7 -7.56 -19.16 8.01
C SER A 7 -7.21 -19.48 9.47
N ASN A 8 -6.28 -18.75 10.08
CA ASN A 8 -5.70 -19.03 11.40
C ASN A 8 -5.09 -20.44 11.49
N TYR A 9 -4.65 -20.97 10.35
CA TYR A 9 -4.01 -22.28 10.28
C TYR A 9 -2.48 -22.18 10.35
N ILE A 10 -1.86 -23.11 11.06
CA ILE A 10 -0.40 -23.29 11.13
C ILE A 10 -0.09 -24.70 10.67
N ASP A 11 0.56 -24.83 9.52
CA ASP A 11 1.09 -26.12 9.08
C ASP A 11 2.15 -26.61 10.08
N LYS A 12 2.24 -27.92 10.31
CA LYS A 12 3.22 -28.49 11.27
C LYS A 12 4.66 -28.12 10.90
N THR A 13 4.99 -28.20 9.61
CA THR A 13 6.32 -27.82 9.10
C THR A 13 6.53 -26.32 9.24
N GLY A 14 5.50 -25.53 8.94
CA GLY A 14 5.49 -24.09 9.12
C GLY A 14 5.75 -23.64 10.55
N GLY A 15 5.06 -24.25 11.51
CA GLY A 15 5.22 -24.01 12.94
C GLY A 15 6.62 -24.38 13.44
N GLN A 16 7.14 -25.54 13.01
CA GLN A 16 8.51 -25.94 13.33
C GLN A 16 9.54 -24.95 12.78
N TRP A 17 9.41 -24.56 11.51
CA TRP A 17 10.30 -23.59 10.88
C TRP A 17 10.27 -22.23 11.59
N LEU A 18 9.08 -21.77 11.98
CA LEU A 18 8.89 -20.53 12.71
C LEU A 18 9.54 -20.59 14.11
N LEU A 19 9.33 -21.67 14.86
CA LEU A 19 9.91 -21.85 16.19
C LEU A 19 11.43 -22.01 16.15
N LEU A 20 11.97 -22.77 15.18
CA LEU A 20 13.41 -22.91 15.00
C LEU A 20 14.07 -21.58 14.63
N THR A 21 13.46 -20.83 13.71
CA THR A 21 13.96 -19.50 13.34
C THR A 21 13.95 -18.55 14.54
N ALA A 22 12.88 -18.56 15.33
CA ALA A 22 12.78 -17.75 16.54
C ALA A 22 13.82 -18.16 17.60
N GLY A 23 14.02 -19.46 17.82
CA GLY A 23 14.99 -19.99 18.78
C GLY A 23 16.43 -19.67 18.39
N ILE A 24 16.85 -20.15 17.21
CA ILE A 24 18.23 -19.97 16.71
C ILE A 24 18.51 -18.48 16.45
N GLY A 25 17.58 -17.79 15.78
CA GLY A 25 17.71 -16.36 15.51
C GLY A 25 17.75 -15.53 16.78
N GLY A 26 16.94 -15.87 17.80
CA GLY A 26 16.94 -15.17 19.07
C GLY A 26 18.28 -15.29 19.80
N ILE A 27 18.83 -16.51 19.88
CA ILE A 27 20.15 -16.76 20.47
C ILE A 27 21.25 -16.05 19.68
N THR A 28 21.22 -16.14 18.35
CA THR A 28 22.25 -15.59 17.46
C THR A 28 22.28 -14.07 17.51
N LEU A 29 21.12 -13.42 17.39
CA LEU A 29 21.01 -11.95 17.47
C LEU A 29 21.31 -11.44 18.89
N GLY A 30 20.84 -12.15 19.93
CA GLY A 30 21.15 -11.79 21.32
C GLY A 30 22.64 -11.87 21.63
N GLY A 31 23.30 -12.96 21.21
CA GLY A 31 24.76 -13.14 21.36
C GLY A 31 25.55 -12.12 20.52
N GLY A 32 25.15 -11.86 19.29
CA GLY A 32 25.75 -10.83 18.44
C GLY A 32 25.63 -9.43 19.06
N THR A 33 24.48 -9.12 19.64
CA THR A 33 24.26 -7.84 20.35
C THR A 33 25.17 -7.71 21.55
N PHE A 34 25.33 -8.78 22.33
CA PHE A 34 26.28 -8.79 23.44
C PHE A 34 27.71 -8.48 22.98
N LEU A 35 28.17 -9.05 21.86
CA LEU A 35 29.51 -8.76 21.34
C LEU A 35 29.65 -7.30 20.90
N VAL A 36 28.63 -6.76 20.22
CA VAL A 36 28.63 -5.37 19.77
C VAL A 36 28.54 -4.41 20.95
N SER A 37 27.80 -4.75 22.01
CA SER A 37 27.64 -3.90 23.19
C SER A 37 28.94 -3.72 23.98
N GLN A 38 29.90 -4.66 23.86
CA GLN A 38 31.25 -4.49 24.40
C GLN A 38 32.05 -3.41 23.67
N LEU A 39 31.72 -3.11 22.41
CA LEU A 39 32.44 -2.13 21.60
C LEU A 39 31.79 -0.75 21.68
N ILE A 40 30.47 -0.69 21.43
CA ILE A 40 29.72 0.56 21.38
C ILE A 40 28.32 0.27 21.90
N TYR A 41 27.89 0.98 22.96
CA TYR A 41 26.52 0.85 23.45
C TYR A 41 25.64 2.02 22.95
N LEU A 42 24.85 1.76 21.90
CA LEU A 42 23.88 2.71 21.36
C LEU A 42 22.48 2.43 21.92
N VAL A 43 22.24 3.01 23.10
CA VAL A 43 21.02 2.93 23.93
C VAL A 43 19.71 2.92 23.11
N VAL A 44 19.54 3.84 22.15
CA VAL A 44 18.27 4.01 21.42
C VAL A 44 18.23 3.21 20.11
N ILE A 45 19.38 3.02 19.46
CA ILE A 45 19.43 2.47 18.10
C ILE A 45 19.36 0.94 18.13
N PHE A 46 19.95 0.30 19.14
CA PHE A 46 19.98 -1.17 19.19
C PHE A 46 18.60 -1.83 19.29
N PRO A 47 17.66 -1.40 20.15
CA PRO A 47 16.35 -2.03 20.21
C PRO A 47 15.60 -2.00 18.87
N VAL A 48 15.77 -0.90 18.11
CA VAL A 48 15.18 -0.74 16.77
C VAL A 48 15.87 -1.66 15.77
N LEU A 49 17.20 -1.69 15.71
CA LEU A 49 17.95 -2.57 14.81
C LEU A 49 17.65 -4.05 15.08
N LEU A 50 17.58 -4.43 16.36
CA LEU A 50 17.21 -5.78 16.78
C LEU A 50 15.78 -6.13 16.40
N GLY A 51 14.84 -5.20 16.59
CA GLY A 51 13.46 -5.36 16.15
C GLY A 51 13.34 -5.55 14.65
N LEU A 52 14.06 -4.76 13.85
CA LEU A 52 14.09 -4.89 12.39
C LEU A 52 14.71 -6.22 11.94
N GLY A 53 15.84 -6.61 12.54
CA GLY A 53 16.53 -7.88 12.21
C GLY A 53 15.68 -9.11 12.54
N SER A 54 15.13 -9.16 13.76
CA SER A 54 14.22 -10.24 14.18
C SER A 54 12.91 -10.25 13.39
N GLY A 55 12.29 -9.09 13.19
CA GLY A 55 11.09 -8.95 12.36
C GLY A 55 11.29 -9.40 10.91
N TRP A 56 12.43 -9.08 10.31
CA TRP A 56 12.78 -9.57 8.97
C TRP A 56 12.92 -11.10 8.93
N LEU A 57 13.65 -11.70 9.89
CA LEU A 57 13.80 -13.17 9.98
C LEU A 57 12.45 -13.86 10.15
N LEU A 58 11.60 -13.35 11.05
CA LEU A 58 10.27 -13.92 11.29
C LEU A 58 9.35 -13.76 10.09
N ARG A 59 9.40 -12.63 9.39
CA ARG A 59 8.67 -12.46 8.12
C ARG A 59 9.07 -13.53 7.12
N GLN A 60 10.37 -13.81 6.97
CA GLN A 60 10.83 -14.89 6.08
C GLN A 60 10.35 -16.26 6.55
N ALA A 61 10.39 -16.52 7.85
CA ALA A 61 9.91 -17.78 8.41
C ALA A 61 8.40 -17.97 8.22
N VAL A 62 7.60 -16.93 8.42
CA VAL A 62 6.15 -16.95 8.20
C VAL A 62 5.83 -17.20 6.73
N VAL A 63 6.48 -16.48 5.80
CA VAL A 63 6.23 -16.63 4.36
C VAL A 63 6.69 -18.00 3.86
N ARG A 64 7.90 -18.45 4.20
CA ARG A 64 8.41 -19.78 3.78
C ARG A 64 7.66 -20.92 4.45
N GLY A 65 7.34 -20.76 5.73
CA GLY A 65 6.59 -21.73 6.53
C GLY A 65 5.08 -21.69 6.29
N LYS A 66 4.56 -20.79 5.44
CA LYS A 66 3.13 -20.69 5.11
C LYS A 66 2.24 -20.56 6.36
N VAL A 67 2.71 -19.79 7.35
CA VAL A 67 2.01 -19.60 8.64
C VAL A 67 0.91 -18.55 8.46
N ARG A 68 -0.35 -18.93 8.69
CA ARG A 68 -1.54 -18.10 8.43
C ARG A 68 -2.31 -17.74 9.69
N HIS A 69 -1.64 -17.82 10.84
CA HIS A 69 -2.20 -17.45 12.14
C HIS A 69 -1.49 -16.20 12.67
N PRO A 70 -2.02 -14.99 12.42
CA PRO A 70 -1.33 -13.74 12.73
C PRO A 70 -0.99 -13.58 14.20
N LEU A 71 -1.91 -13.92 15.11
CA LEU A 71 -1.69 -13.80 16.55
C LEU A 71 -0.58 -14.76 17.04
N ALA A 72 -0.59 -16.01 16.61
CA ALA A 72 0.46 -16.97 16.95
C ALA A 72 1.83 -16.55 16.39
N ALA A 73 1.87 -16.10 15.13
CA ALA A 73 3.11 -15.57 14.52
C ALA A 73 3.65 -14.35 15.28
N GLY A 74 2.76 -13.43 15.67
CA GLY A 74 3.10 -12.26 16.48
C GLY A 74 3.61 -12.64 17.88
N ALA A 75 2.96 -13.60 18.54
CA ALA A 75 3.37 -14.12 19.84
C ALA A 75 4.76 -14.75 19.79
N VAL A 76 5.05 -15.55 18.75
CA VAL A 76 6.40 -16.09 18.52
C VAL A 76 7.42 -14.98 18.34
N GLY A 77 7.05 -13.86 17.71
CA GLY A 77 7.92 -12.68 17.61
C GLY A 77 8.28 -12.05 18.95
N VAL A 78 7.31 -11.96 19.88
CA VAL A 78 7.59 -11.51 21.25
C VAL A 78 8.46 -12.53 22.01
N CYS A 79 8.21 -13.83 21.85
CA CYS A 79 9.04 -14.87 22.44
C CYS A 79 10.49 -14.80 21.92
N MET A 80 10.69 -14.55 20.63
CA MET A 80 12.01 -14.35 20.04
C MET A 80 12.73 -13.16 20.67
N ALA A 81 12.04 -12.01 20.85
CA ALA A 81 12.61 -10.87 21.56
C ALA A 81 13.01 -11.25 23.00
N GLY A 82 12.17 -12.00 23.71
CA GLY A 82 12.48 -12.48 25.07
C GLY A 82 13.73 -13.36 25.10
N LEU A 83 13.87 -14.27 24.13
CA LEU A 83 15.08 -15.08 23.96
C LEU A 83 16.31 -14.22 23.68
N MET A 84 16.21 -13.20 22.83
CA MET A 84 17.32 -12.30 22.53
C MET A 84 17.85 -11.59 23.78
N TYR A 85 16.98 -10.96 24.56
CA TYR A 85 17.38 -10.28 25.81
C TYR A 85 17.89 -11.28 26.86
N GLY A 86 17.24 -12.44 26.95
CA GLY A 86 17.70 -13.54 27.80
C GLY A 86 19.12 -13.95 27.46
N THR A 87 19.42 -14.18 26.18
CA THR A 87 20.76 -14.56 25.72
C THR A 87 21.78 -13.45 25.94
N MET A 88 21.44 -12.20 25.61
CA MET A 88 22.33 -11.04 25.81
C MET A 88 22.74 -10.91 27.28
N HIS A 89 21.76 -10.89 28.19
CA HIS A 89 22.05 -10.77 29.62
C HIS A 89 22.74 -12.01 30.20
N TRP A 90 22.42 -13.20 29.70
CA TRP A 90 23.10 -14.42 30.13
C TRP A 90 24.57 -14.42 29.70
N ALA A 91 24.88 -13.94 28.50
CA ALA A 91 26.27 -13.78 28.05
C ALA A 91 27.03 -12.77 28.92
N ASP A 92 26.41 -11.63 29.24
CA ASP A 92 26.98 -10.67 30.19
C ASP A 92 27.22 -11.29 31.58
N TYR A 93 26.29 -12.12 32.07
CA TYR A 93 26.45 -12.84 33.33
C TYR A 93 27.62 -13.83 33.27
N ALA A 94 27.75 -14.58 32.18
CA ALA A 94 28.84 -15.51 31.99
C ALA A 94 30.20 -14.80 32.01
N LEU A 95 30.33 -13.66 31.32
CA LEU A 95 31.52 -12.84 31.33
C LEU A 95 31.80 -12.24 32.72
N PHE A 96 30.77 -11.73 33.40
CA PHE A 96 30.89 -11.24 34.77
C PHE A 96 31.42 -12.31 35.72
N ARG A 97 30.90 -13.54 35.66
CA ARG A 97 31.41 -14.64 36.48
C ARG A 97 32.87 -14.94 36.20
N GLN A 98 33.29 -14.95 34.94
CA GLN A 98 34.68 -15.19 34.57
C GLN A 98 35.60 -14.11 35.14
N ASN A 99 35.23 -12.84 34.96
CA ASN A 99 36.01 -11.70 35.45
C ASN A 99 36.05 -11.65 36.99
N ALA A 100 34.91 -11.84 37.65
CA ALA A 100 34.82 -11.84 39.11
C ALA A 100 35.63 -12.99 39.73
N ASN A 101 35.58 -14.20 39.15
CA ASN A 101 36.41 -15.32 39.61
C ASN A 101 37.91 -15.04 39.43
N ALA A 102 38.31 -14.40 38.33
CA ALA A 102 39.70 -14.02 38.10
C ALA A 102 40.18 -12.99 39.13
N GLU A 103 39.36 -11.98 39.42
CA GLU A 103 39.68 -10.93 40.38
C GLU A 103 39.72 -11.44 41.82
N ILE A 104 38.77 -12.30 42.22
CA ILE A 104 38.77 -12.96 43.54
C ILE A 104 40.04 -13.80 43.72
N ARG A 105 40.45 -14.55 42.70
CA ARG A 105 41.70 -15.33 42.75
C ARG A 105 42.93 -14.43 42.87
N ARG A 106 42.93 -13.28 42.19
CA ARG A 106 44.03 -12.31 42.24
C ARG A 106 44.14 -11.67 43.63
N SER A 107 43.03 -11.15 44.17
CA SER A 107 43.02 -10.49 45.49
C SER A 107 43.39 -11.45 46.62
N LEU A 108 42.96 -12.71 46.55
CA LEU A 108 43.32 -13.73 47.55
C LEU A 108 44.81 -14.11 47.49
N ARG A 109 45.40 -14.13 46.28
CA ARG A 109 46.85 -14.34 46.11
C ARG A 109 47.65 -13.18 46.70
N GLU A 110 47.20 -11.94 46.49
CA GLU A 110 47.82 -10.74 47.05
C GLU A 110 47.71 -10.70 48.59
N ALA A 111 46.60 -11.17 49.15
CA ALA A 111 46.37 -11.28 50.59
C ALA A 111 47.15 -12.41 51.30
N ARG A 112 47.97 -13.19 50.57
CA ARG A 112 48.72 -14.37 51.07
C ARG A 112 47.86 -15.40 51.81
N GLN A 113 46.57 -15.49 51.50
CA GLN A 113 45.71 -16.50 52.10
C GLN A 113 45.97 -17.87 51.47
N SER A 114 46.04 -18.92 52.30
CA SER A 114 46.29 -20.29 51.84
C SER A 114 45.19 -20.78 50.88
N PRO A 115 45.53 -21.53 49.81
CA PRO A 115 44.61 -22.10 48.82
C PRO A 115 43.37 -22.83 49.42
N ALA A 116 43.48 -23.34 50.64
CA ALA A 116 42.39 -24.03 51.33
C ALA A 116 41.25 -23.11 51.80
N ASN A 117 41.53 -21.85 52.16
CA ASN A 117 40.49 -20.89 52.58
C ASN A 117 39.80 -20.20 51.38
N THR A 118 40.48 -20.18 50.23
CA THR A 118 40.02 -19.63 48.92
C THR A 118 38.81 -20.35 48.33
N ALA A 119 38.58 -21.62 48.70
CA ALA A 119 37.48 -22.42 48.14
C ALA A 119 36.08 -21.96 48.59
N LYS A 120 35.99 -21.05 49.57
CA LYS A 120 34.71 -20.64 50.18
C LYS A 120 34.07 -19.39 49.59
N ILE A 121 34.81 -18.47 48.97
CA ILE A 121 34.23 -17.23 48.44
C ILE A 121 33.90 -17.43 46.96
N THR A 122 32.62 -17.58 46.66
CA THR A 122 32.11 -17.71 45.30
C THR A 122 31.49 -16.39 44.82
N VAL A 123 31.36 -16.25 43.50
CA VAL A 123 30.60 -15.13 42.90
C VAL A 123 29.16 -15.09 43.42
N ASP A 124 28.58 -16.24 43.77
CA ASP A 124 27.23 -16.31 44.31
C ASP A 124 27.14 -15.73 45.72
N ASP A 125 28.17 -15.90 46.56
CA ASP A 125 28.24 -15.28 47.89
C ASP A 125 28.29 -13.75 47.77
N PHE A 126 29.12 -13.25 46.86
CA PHE A 126 29.17 -11.81 46.55
C PHE A 126 27.82 -11.28 46.07
N LEU A 127 27.17 -11.95 45.11
CA LEU A 127 25.86 -11.52 44.61
C LEU A 127 24.79 -11.57 45.71
N LYS A 128 24.83 -12.58 46.58
CA LYS A 128 23.91 -12.71 47.72
C LYS A 128 24.12 -11.60 48.74
N GLU A 129 25.35 -11.23 49.03
CA GLU A 129 25.68 -10.12 49.92
C GLU A 129 25.18 -8.77 49.34
N MET A 130 25.44 -8.53 48.06
CA MET A 130 25.09 -7.26 47.41
C MET A 130 23.59 -7.11 47.11
N THR A 131 22.90 -8.21 46.82
CA THR A 131 21.52 -8.15 46.27
C THR A 131 20.49 -8.99 47.03
N GLY A 132 20.94 -9.83 47.97
CA GLY A 132 20.12 -10.84 48.63
C GLY A 132 19.82 -12.08 47.76
N LYS A 133 20.35 -12.16 46.52
CA LYS A 133 20.08 -13.24 45.56
C LYS A 133 21.36 -13.76 44.92
N THR A 134 21.37 -15.05 44.59
CA THR A 134 22.49 -15.70 43.88
C THR A 134 22.22 -15.81 42.38
N GLY A 135 23.24 -16.24 41.64
CA GLY A 135 23.11 -16.65 40.24
C GLY A 135 22.74 -15.52 39.28
N PHE A 136 22.09 -15.89 38.18
CA PHE A 136 21.69 -14.95 37.13
C PHE A 136 20.72 -13.86 37.62
N ARG A 137 19.79 -14.21 38.51
CA ARG A 137 18.84 -13.24 39.09
C ARG A 137 19.54 -12.23 40.00
N GLY A 138 20.49 -12.69 40.82
CA GLY A 138 21.35 -11.82 41.62
C GLY A 138 22.17 -10.89 40.73
N PHE A 139 22.74 -11.41 39.64
CA PHE A 139 23.48 -10.60 38.67
C PHE A 139 22.62 -9.50 38.02
N LEU A 140 21.41 -9.81 37.55
CA LEU A 140 20.52 -8.81 36.96
C LEU A 140 20.19 -7.70 37.95
N GLN A 141 19.90 -8.05 39.21
CA GLN A 141 19.63 -7.08 40.27
C GLN A 141 20.88 -6.25 40.62
N TYR A 142 22.05 -6.88 40.66
CA TYR A 142 23.32 -6.19 40.88
C TYR A 142 23.56 -5.18 39.76
N ARG A 143 23.39 -5.59 38.50
CA ARG A 143 23.58 -4.71 37.34
C ARG A 143 22.56 -3.58 37.31
N SER A 144 21.31 -3.83 37.71
CA SER A 144 20.33 -2.75 37.80
C SER A 144 20.71 -1.73 38.88
N GLN A 145 21.25 -2.17 40.02
CA GLN A 145 21.75 -1.27 41.08
C GLN A 145 22.98 -0.45 40.64
N GLN A 146 23.88 -1.02 39.83
CA GLN A 146 25.02 -0.28 39.28
C GLN A 146 24.59 0.82 38.30
N GLY A 147 23.44 0.66 37.64
CA GLY A 147 22.90 1.61 36.68
C GLY A 147 23.75 1.78 35.41
N LEU A 148 23.40 2.76 34.58
CA LEU A 148 24.20 3.20 33.43
C LEU A 148 25.10 4.36 33.85
N MET A 149 26.42 4.14 33.79
CA MET A 149 27.41 5.21 33.97
C MET A 149 27.53 6.01 32.67
N ILE A 150 26.67 7.01 32.48
CA ILE A 150 26.78 7.92 31.33
C ILE A 150 27.92 8.89 31.61
N ASN A 151 29.10 8.64 31.05
CA ASN A 151 30.20 9.60 31.03
C ASN A 151 29.89 10.71 30.00
N ARG A 152 29.00 11.64 30.34
CA ARG A 152 28.90 12.94 29.65
C ARG A 152 29.59 13.97 30.54
N SER A 153 30.75 14.44 30.07
CA SER A 153 31.45 15.66 30.49
C SER A 153 31.14 16.11 31.94
N LEU A 154 31.94 15.62 32.89
CA LEU A 154 32.06 16.06 34.29
C LEU A 154 30.99 15.67 35.33
N MET A 155 29.80 15.16 34.98
CA MET A 155 28.84 14.71 36.03
C MET A 155 28.40 13.25 35.86
N ARG A 156 28.63 12.44 36.91
CA ARG A 156 28.15 11.05 37.03
C ARG A 156 26.85 11.04 37.81
N PHE A 157 25.73 10.85 37.13
CA PHE A 157 24.44 10.63 37.78
C PHE A 157 24.16 9.12 37.85
N PRO A 158 24.10 8.51 39.05
CA PRO A 158 23.71 7.11 39.17
C PRO A 158 22.25 6.96 38.76
N VAL A 159 22.02 6.19 37.70
CA VAL A 159 20.67 5.83 37.28
C VAL A 159 20.15 4.78 38.25
N GLY A 160 19.12 5.11 39.02
CA GLY A 160 18.56 4.21 40.03
C GLY A 160 18.07 2.89 39.44
N SER A 161 18.08 1.82 40.24
CA SER A 161 17.71 0.46 39.82
C SER A 161 16.37 0.37 39.11
N GLN A 162 15.36 1.12 39.58
CA GLN A 162 14.03 1.14 38.96
C GLN A 162 14.07 1.67 37.51
N VAL A 163 14.88 2.70 37.26
CA VAL A 163 15.02 3.28 35.91
C VAL A 163 15.68 2.27 34.98
N MET A 164 16.63 1.47 35.46
CA MET A 164 17.26 0.43 34.66
C MET A 164 16.28 -0.68 34.25
N TRP A 165 15.42 -1.13 35.17
CA TRP A 165 14.36 -2.09 34.85
C TRP A 165 13.36 -1.53 33.85
N ASN A 166 12.94 -0.28 34.02
CA ASN A 166 12.05 0.40 33.09
C ASN A 166 12.68 0.53 31.71
N TYR A 167 13.99 0.83 31.67
CA TYR A 167 14.75 0.94 30.45
C TYR A 167 14.82 -0.39 29.69
N TRP A 168 15.25 -1.49 30.33
CA TRP A 168 15.28 -2.81 29.70
C TRP A 168 13.88 -3.27 29.26
N GLY A 169 12.86 -2.97 30.08
CA GLY A 169 11.47 -3.22 29.72
C GLY A 169 11.04 -2.47 28.46
N LEU A 170 11.40 -1.19 28.33
CA LEU A 170 11.13 -0.38 27.16
C LEU A 170 11.88 -0.91 25.92
N GLU A 171 13.16 -1.26 26.05
CA GLU A 171 13.93 -1.83 24.95
C GLU A 171 13.29 -3.14 24.45
N PHE A 172 12.91 -4.03 25.37
CA PHE A 172 12.19 -5.27 25.07
C PHE A 172 10.86 -4.99 24.36
N LEU A 173 10.08 -4.02 24.85
CA LEU A 173 8.80 -3.66 24.25
C LEU A 173 8.97 -3.12 22.81
N VAL A 174 9.96 -2.27 22.57
CA VAL A 174 10.25 -1.74 21.23
C VAL A 174 10.67 -2.86 20.28
N THR A 175 11.64 -3.69 20.68
CA THR A 175 12.10 -4.83 19.87
C THR A 175 10.96 -5.82 19.59
N GLY A 176 10.21 -6.18 20.63
CA GLY A 176 9.09 -7.12 20.55
C GLY A 176 7.94 -6.60 19.70
N ALA A 177 7.59 -5.31 19.78
CA ALA A 177 6.53 -4.70 18.98
C ALA A 177 6.88 -4.69 17.48
N ILE A 178 8.13 -4.37 17.12
CA ILE A 178 8.59 -4.41 15.73
C ILE A 178 8.56 -5.85 15.20
N ALA A 179 9.11 -6.80 15.96
CA ALA A 179 9.13 -8.22 15.59
C ALA A 179 7.71 -8.78 15.40
N LEU A 180 6.81 -8.49 16.35
CA LEU A 180 5.39 -8.83 16.28
C LEU A 180 4.74 -8.26 15.03
N GLY A 181 4.93 -6.95 14.76
CA GLY A 181 4.32 -6.27 13.63
C GLY A 181 4.69 -6.91 12.28
N PHE A 182 5.97 -7.25 12.09
CA PHE A 182 6.44 -7.90 10.86
C PHE A 182 5.86 -9.32 10.71
N ALA A 183 5.90 -10.14 11.76
CA ALA A 183 5.38 -11.50 11.74
C ALA A 183 3.85 -11.51 11.50
N TYR A 184 3.12 -10.66 12.23
CA TYR A 184 1.68 -10.50 12.13
C TYR A 184 1.26 -10.02 10.74
N ALA A 185 1.92 -9.00 10.19
CA ALA A 185 1.62 -8.48 8.85
C ALA A 185 1.91 -9.52 7.76
N ALA A 186 2.97 -10.31 7.89
CA ALA A 186 3.27 -11.37 6.94
C ALA A 186 2.23 -12.49 6.96
N ALA A 187 1.77 -12.90 8.15
CA ALA A 187 0.77 -13.95 8.32
C ALA A 187 -0.64 -13.52 7.90
N ARG A 188 -0.92 -12.21 7.82
CA ARG A 188 -2.18 -11.65 7.30
C ARG A 188 -2.23 -11.55 5.79
N LYS A 189 -1.12 -11.85 5.09
CA LYS A 189 -1.12 -11.79 3.63
C LYS A 189 -2.12 -12.81 3.07
N PRO A 190 -2.72 -12.51 1.91
CA PRO A 190 -3.62 -13.44 1.25
C PRO A 190 -2.91 -14.74 0.90
N PHE A 191 -3.57 -15.85 1.17
CA PHE A 191 -3.04 -17.19 0.97
C PHE A 191 -4.09 -18.10 0.33
N CYS A 192 -3.70 -18.83 -0.70
CA CYS A 192 -4.53 -19.80 -1.38
C CYS A 192 -4.40 -21.19 -0.71
N GLU A 193 -5.45 -21.61 -0.02
CA GLU A 193 -5.49 -22.88 0.73
C GLU A 193 -5.37 -24.12 -0.17
N GLY A 194 -5.98 -24.10 -1.36
CA GLY A 194 -5.94 -25.23 -2.28
C GLY A 194 -4.52 -25.53 -2.79
N CYS A 195 -3.73 -24.49 -3.04
CA CYS A 195 -2.45 -24.61 -3.74
C CYS A 195 -1.25 -24.40 -2.82
N GLN A 196 -1.52 -24.14 -1.54
CA GLN A 196 -0.54 -23.91 -0.50
C GLN A 196 0.49 -22.83 -0.89
N SER A 197 0.02 -21.70 -1.44
CA SER A 197 0.87 -20.58 -1.86
C SER A 197 0.26 -19.23 -1.51
N TRP A 198 1.13 -18.23 -1.32
CA TRP A 198 0.72 -16.83 -1.19
C TRP A 198 0.25 -16.30 -2.54
N TYR A 199 -0.67 -15.35 -2.54
CA TYR A 199 -0.98 -14.58 -3.75
C TYR A 199 0.22 -13.66 -4.06
N THR A 200 0.66 -13.63 -5.32
CA THR A 200 1.94 -12.99 -5.73
C THR A 200 1.82 -12.00 -6.88
N THR A 201 0.72 -12.03 -7.64
CA THR A 201 0.47 -11.09 -8.75
C THR A 201 -0.68 -10.16 -8.40
N ASP A 202 -0.51 -8.88 -8.70
CA ASP A 202 -1.56 -7.86 -8.59
C ASP A 202 -1.91 -7.46 -10.02
N ASP A 203 -2.85 -8.20 -10.64
CA ASP A 203 -3.28 -7.92 -11.99
C ASP A 203 -4.23 -6.73 -11.93
N ARG A 204 -3.75 -5.56 -12.31
CA ARG A 204 -4.59 -4.36 -12.35
C ARG A 204 -5.67 -4.55 -13.41
N LEU A 205 -6.92 -4.66 -12.97
CA LEU A 205 -8.08 -4.76 -13.86
C LEU A 205 -8.42 -3.43 -14.52
N GLY A 206 -8.26 -2.32 -13.80
CA GLY A 206 -8.52 -0.98 -14.32
C GLY A 206 -8.95 0.00 -13.25
N ARG A 207 -9.65 1.06 -13.67
CA ARG A 207 -10.16 2.12 -12.82
C ARG A 207 -11.67 2.12 -12.75
N LEU A 208 -12.17 2.56 -11.60
CA LEU A 208 -13.57 2.78 -11.34
C LEU A 208 -13.74 4.22 -10.81
N ARG A 209 -14.74 4.96 -11.32
CA ARG A 209 -15.06 6.28 -10.75
C ARG A 209 -15.63 6.09 -9.35
N GLN A 210 -15.30 6.98 -8.43
CA GLN A 210 -15.77 6.85 -7.04
C GLN A 210 -17.31 6.76 -6.94
N ALA A 211 -18.03 7.47 -7.80
CA ALA A 211 -19.49 7.43 -7.88
C ALA A 211 -20.06 6.07 -8.34
N GLN A 212 -19.30 5.28 -9.08
CA GLN A 212 -19.71 3.96 -9.58
C GLN A 212 -19.40 2.83 -8.58
N LEU A 213 -18.75 3.13 -7.45
CA LEU A 213 -18.39 2.13 -6.45
C LEU A 213 -19.59 1.39 -5.85
N PRO A 214 -20.67 2.06 -5.44
CA PRO A 214 -21.83 1.37 -4.88
C PRO A 214 -22.45 0.39 -5.89
N GLU A 215 -22.61 0.82 -7.14
CA GLU A 215 -23.13 -0.01 -8.23
C GLU A 215 -22.21 -1.21 -8.51
N PHE A 216 -20.90 -0.98 -8.62
CA PHE A 216 -19.91 -2.03 -8.82
C PHE A 216 -19.95 -3.08 -7.71
N LEU A 217 -19.99 -2.65 -6.44
CA LEU A 217 -20.07 -3.57 -5.30
C LEU A 217 -21.41 -4.31 -5.26
N GLN A 218 -22.50 -3.64 -5.63
CA GLN A 218 -23.83 -4.25 -5.73
C GLN A 218 -23.83 -5.38 -6.76
N LEU A 219 -23.31 -5.14 -7.96
CA LEU A 219 -23.18 -6.13 -9.04
C LEU A 219 -22.29 -7.32 -8.66
N LEU A 220 -21.28 -7.12 -7.81
CA LEU A 220 -20.43 -8.19 -7.26
C LEU A 220 -21.00 -8.88 -5.99
N SER A 221 -22.11 -8.38 -5.46
CA SER A 221 -22.76 -8.89 -4.26
C SER A 221 -24.07 -9.61 -4.56
N SER A 222 -24.61 -9.45 -5.77
CA SER A 222 -25.94 -9.97 -6.10
C SER A 222 -25.95 -11.51 -6.16
N LYS A 223 -26.57 -12.08 -5.12
CA LYS A 223 -26.82 -13.51 -4.78
C LYS A 223 -25.61 -14.20 -4.14
N GLU A 224 -25.68 -14.64 -2.88
CA GLU A 224 -26.65 -15.59 -2.34
C GLU A 224 -27.21 -15.30 -0.93
N ASP A 225 -26.74 -14.27 -0.21
CA ASP A 225 -27.10 -14.11 1.20
C ASP A 225 -27.75 -12.76 1.50
N ASN A 226 -29.07 -12.79 1.66
CA ASN A 226 -29.86 -11.83 2.46
C ASN A 226 -29.47 -11.88 3.97
N PHE A 227 -28.18 -12.06 4.31
CA PHE A 227 -27.75 -12.48 5.65
C PHE A 227 -26.51 -11.80 6.23
N LEU A 228 -25.95 -10.76 5.63
CA LEU A 228 -24.90 -9.97 6.30
C LEU A 228 -25.21 -8.49 6.24
N ASN A 229 -25.67 -7.98 7.38
CA ASN A 229 -25.50 -6.61 7.86
C ASN A 229 -24.18 -6.02 7.34
N LEU A 230 -24.25 -5.29 6.23
CA LEU A 230 -23.29 -4.23 5.96
C LEU A 230 -23.65 -3.12 6.95
N ASP A 231 -22.84 -2.96 8.00
CA ASP A 231 -22.92 -1.84 8.93
C ASP A 231 -23.00 -0.53 8.13
N GLN A 232 -24.21 0.00 8.00
CA GLN A 232 -24.55 1.29 7.39
C GLN A 232 -23.75 2.44 8.04
N ALA A 233 -23.29 2.23 9.29
CA ALA A 233 -22.50 3.17 10.08
C ALA A 233 -21.15 3.58 9.45
N ASN A 234 -20.57 2.82 8.51
CA ASN A 234 -19.33 3.22 7.82
C ASN A 234 -19.57 3.91 6.45
N LEU A 235 -20.80 3.91 5.95
CA LEU A 235 -21.18 4.67 4.74
C LEU A 235 -21.70 6.07 5.07
N GLU A 236 -22.21 6.28 6.29
CA GLU A 236 -22.75 7.58 6.74
C GLU A 236 -21.67 8.63 7.09
N ALA A 237 -20.38 8.26 7.12
CA ALA A 237 -19.28 9.22 7.25
C ALA A 237 -18.93 9.96 5.93
N ILE A 238 -19.67 9.71 4.86
CA ILE A 238 -19.56 10.43 3.59
C ILE A 238 -20.96 11.00 3.28
N THR A 239 -21.29 12.15 3.88
CA THR A 239 -22.59 12.80 3.63
C THR A 239 -22.68 13.29 2.18
N PRO A 240 -23.65 12.81 1.39
CA PRO A 240 -23.86 13.17 0.00
C PRO A 240 -24.22 14.66 -0.23
N GLU A 241 -24.62 15.40 0.79
CA GLU A 241 -25.03 16.82 0.68
C GLU A 241 -23.91 17.78 0.26
N SER A 242 -22.64 17.36 0.33
CA SER A 242 -21.51 18.14 -0.22
C SER A 242 -21.18 17.82 -1.69
N LEU A 243 -21.77 16.76 -2.26
CA LEU A 243 -21.52 16.29 -3.63
C LEU A 243 -22.77 16.31 -4.53
N LEU A 244 -23.95 16.65 -4.00
CA LEU A 244 -25.25 16.53 -4.69
C LEU A 244 -25.95 17.85 -5.05
N GLN A 245 -25.28 19.01 -5.06
CA GLN A 245 -25.87 20.20 -5.69
C GLN A 245 -25.85 20.17 -7.23
N ASP A 246 -25.18 19.19 -7.87
CA ASP A 246 -24.99 19.16 -9.33
C ASP A 246 -25.71 18.01 -10.09
N PHE A 247 -26.55 17.19 -9.45
CA PHE A 247 -27.04 15.94 -10.08
C PHE A 247 -28.56 15.76 -10.29
N ASN A 248 -29.40 16.77 -10.05
CA ASN A 248 -30.85 16.66 -10.26
C ASN A 248 -31.29 16.81 -11.73
N ASN A 249 -30.65 16.12 -12.69
CA ASN A 249 -31.16 16.09 -14.06
C ASN A 249 -30.71 14.89 -14.91
N VAL A 250 -30.95 13.65 -14.45
CA VAL A 250 -30.88 12.47 -15.31
C VAL A 250 -32.06 11.53 -15.04
N ASP A 251 -33.24 11.92 -15.55
CA ASP A 251 -34.34 10.99 -15.79
C ASP A 251 -34.05 10.24 -17.10
N GLY A 252 -33.70 8.95 -17.05
CA GLY A 252 -33.46 8.22 -18.30
C GLY A 252 -32.89 6.80 -18.28
N LEU A 253 -32.80 6.10 -17.14
CA LEU A 253 -32.42 4.67 -17.14
C LEU A 253 -33.45 3.85 -16.37
N GLY A 254 -34.57 3.55 -17.04
CA GLY A 254 -35.54 2.55 -16.60
C GLY A 254 -34.91 1.15 -16.63
N MET A 255 -34.30 0.74 -15.52
CA MET A 255 -33.85 -0.64 -15.30
C MET A 255 -35.05 -1.46 -14.81
N THR A 256 -35.92 -1.85 -15.74
CA THR A 256 -36.91 -2.91 -15.49
C THR A 256 -36.18 -4.24 -15.33
N ASN A 257 -36.55 -5.03 -14.32
CA ASN A 257 -36.05 -6.37 -14.01
C ASN A 257 -35.65 -7.16 -15.27
N LEU A 258 -34.36 -7.20 -15.57
CA LEU A 258 -33.80 -8.06 -16.61
C LEU A 258 -33.87 -9.50 -16.09
N ASP A 259 -34.87 -10.25 -16.55
CA ASP A 259 -34.87 -11.71 -16.45
C ASP A 259 -33.78 -12.22 -17.41
N ILE A 260 -32.59 -12.46 -16.87
CA ILE A 260 -31.44 -12.94 -17.65
C ILE A 260 -31.57 -14.46 -17.79
N THR A 261 -32.42 -14.89 -18.71
CA THR A 261 -32.39 -16.26 -19.26
C THR A 261 -31.62 -16.23 -20.59
N ASN A 262 -30.70 -17.18 -20.77
CA ASN A 262 -30.05 -17.36 -22.09
C ASN A 262 -31.13 -17.81 -23.12
N PRO A 263 -30.95 -17.64 -24.44
CA PRO A 263 -31.92 -18.07 -25.47
C PRO A 263 -32.33 -19.54 -25.35
N ASP A 264 -31.47 -20.36 -24.73
CA ASP A 264 -31.66 -21.79 -24.52
C ASP A 264 -32.42 -22.14 -23.22
N GLY A 265 -32.88 -21.13 -22.46
CA GLY A 265 -33.63 -21.33 -21.21
C GLY A 265 -32.77 -21.80 -20.01
N GLU A 266 -31.44 -21.87 -20.18
CA GLU A 266 -30.53 -22.26 -19.11
C GLU A 266 -30.39 -21.11 -18.10
N LYS A 267 -30.47 -21.44 -16.80
CA LYS A 267 -30.26 -20.47 -15.71
C LYS A 267 -28.82 -19.98 -15.78
N VAL A 268 -28.64 -18.74 -16.24
CA VAL A 268 -27.36 -18.04 -16.13
C VAL A 268 -26.99 -18.00 -14.66
N ILE A 269 -25.83 -18.56 -14.30
CA ILE A 269 -25.30 -18.50 -12.95
C ILE A 269 -25.21 -17.01 -12.58
N PRO A 270 -26.02 -16.53 -11.61
CA PRO A 270 -26.20 -15.10 -11.38
C PRO A 270 -24.88 -14.38 -11.08
N ASP A 271 -23.92 -15.11 -10.50
CA ASP A 271 -22.62 -14.62 -10.10
C ASP A 271 -21.74 -14.17 -11.29
N ARG A 272 -21.78 -14.90 -12.42
CA ARG A 272 -20.95 -14.59 -13.59
C ARG A 272 -21.50 -13.40 -14.37
N ALA A 273 -22.82 -13.33 -14.56
CA ALA A 273 -23.47 -12.22 -15.25
C ALA A 273 -23.30 -10.90 -14.48
N GLY A 274 -23.46 -10.91 -13.15
CA GLY A 274 -23.22 -9.74 -12.31
C GLY A 274 -21.77 -9.24 -12.41
N ALA A 275 -20.80 -10.14 -12.36
CA ALA A 275 -19.39 -9.81 -12.56
C ALA A 275 -19.09 -9.25 -13.96
N MET A 276 -19.71 -9.81 -15.00
CA MET A 276 -19.60 -9.32 -16.37
C MET A 276 -20.17 -7.91 -16.52
N LEU A 277 -21.31 -7.60 -15.90
CA LEU A 277 -21.85 -6.24 -15.85
C LEU A 277 -20.94 -5.30 -15.05
N ALA A 278 -20.43 -5.74 -13.89
CA ALA A 278 -19.51 -4.96 -13.06
C ALA A 278 -18.24 -4.57 -13.83
N SER A 279 -17.75 -5.46 -14.71
CA SER A 279 -16.57 -5.21 -15.52
C SER A 279 -16.73 -4.01 -16.48
N ARG A 280 -17.97 -3.71 -16.93
CA ARG A 280 -18.25 -2.57 -17.82
C ARG A 280 -18.07 -1.22 -17.14
N LEU A 281 -18.06 -1.22 -15.80
CA LEU A 281 -17.74 -0.05 -15.00
C LEU A 281 -16.22 0.15 -14.83
N ILE A 282 -15.42 -0.88 -15.15
CA ILE A 282 -13.97 -0.83 -15.07
C ILE A 282 -13.41 -0.33 -16.39
N ASN A 283 -12.65 0.76 -16.37
CA ASN A 283 -11.85 1.16 -17.52
C ASN A 283 -10.37 0.73 -17.33
N PRO A 284 -9.88 -0.28 -18.07
CA PRO A 284 -8.52 -0.80 -17.95
C PRO A 284 -7.42 0.18 -18.38
N LEU A 285 -7.72 1.10 -19.29
CA LEU A 285 -6.73 1.91 -20.00
C LEU A 285 -6.67 3.36 -19.52
N THR A 286 -7.64 3.83 -18.73
CA THR A 286 -7.64 5.23 -18.25
C THR A 286 -6.44 5.54 -17.34
N LYS A 287 -5.77 6.68 -17.59
CA LYS A 287 -4.74 7.28 -16.72
C LYS A 287 -5.30 7.53 -15.32
N VAL A 288 -4.50 7.40 -14.26
CA VAL A 288 -4.97 7.62 -12.87
C VAL A 288 -5.09 9.11 -12.52
N TYR A 289 -6.31 9.53 -12.16
CA TYR A 289 -6.66 10.85 -11.63
C TYR A 289 -7.25 10.72 -10.23
N PRO A 290 -6.58 11.16 -9.16
CA PRO A 290 -7.15 11.15 -7.81
C PRO A 290 -8.38 12.07 -7.68
N PRO A 291 -9.28 11.88 -6.71
CA PRO A 291 -9.54 10.60 -6.08
C PRO A 291 -10.17 9.64 -7.09
N SER A 292 -9.57 8.46 -7.27
CA SER A 292 -10.18 7.39 -8.04
C SER A 292 -9.95 6.05 -7.40
N LEU A 293 -10.74 5.08 -7.85
CA LEU A 293 -10.58 3.71 -7.41
C LEU A 293 -9.83 2.92 -8.47
N GLU A 294 -8.88 2.12 -8.03
CA GLU A 294 -8.14 1.19 -8.87
C GLU A 294 -8.47 -0.22 -8.40
N ILE A 295 -8.88 -1.06 -9.34
CA ILE A 295 -9.27 -2.43 -9.06
C ILE A 295 -8.13 -3.32 -9.51
N HIS A 296 -7.65 -4.13 -8.59
CA HIS A 296 -6.67 -5.17 -8.84
C HIS A 296 -7.27 -6.51 -8.49
N LEU A 297 -6.86 -7.53 -9.22
CA LEU A 297 -7.26 -8.90 -9.01
C LEU A 297 -6.01 -9.75 -8.88
N GLN A 298 -5.91 -10.48 -7.77
CA GLN A 298 -4.79 -11.38 -7.52
C GLN A 298 -5.24 -12.81 -7.74
N HIS A 299 -4.37 -13.57 -8.42
CA HIS A 299 -4.55 -14.99 -8.65
C HIS A 299 -3.51 -15.79 -7.89
N CYS A 300 -3.83 -17.05 -7.66
CA CYS A 300 -2.84 -18.00 -7.20
C CYS A 300 -1.90 -18.35 -8.36
N ALA A 301 -0.59 -18.12 -8.19
CA ALA A 301 0.39 -18.45 -9.24
C ALA A 301 0.46 -19.95 -9.60
N ASN A 302 -0.08 -20.81 -8.75
CA ASN A 302 0.02 -22.26 -8.89
C ASN A 302 -1.28 -22.92 -9.37
N CYS A 303 -2.38 -22.17 -9.49
CA CYS A 303 -3.65 -22.76 -9.89
C CYS A 303 -4.67 -21.77 -10.42
N ASP A 304 -5.45 -22.29 -11.36
CA ASP A 304 -6.40 -21.56 -12.19
C ASP A 304 -7.84 -21.65 -11.67
N ARG A 305 -8.04 -22.52 -10.66
CA ARG A 305 -9.37 -22.93 -10.19
C ARG A 305 -9.74 -22.33 -8.83
N THR A 306 -8.86 -21.53 -8.24
CA THR A 306 -9.08 -20.98 -6.91
C THR A 306 -9.62 -19.57 -6.99
N ASP A 307 -10.43 -19.22 -6.01
CA ASP A 307 -11.01 -17.90 -5.86
C ASP A 307 -9.98 -16.78 -6.05
N GLY A 308 -10.41 -15.75 -6.78
CA GLY A 308 -9.66 -14.53 -6.99
C GLY A 308 -9.70 -13.64 -5.75
N LEU A 309 -8.63 -12.90 -5.51
CA LEU A 309 -8.63 -11.87 -4.49
C LEU A 309 -8.75 -10.50 -5.15
N LEU A 310 -9.93 -9.90 -5.02
CA LEU A 310 -10.19 -8.55 -5.51
C LEU A 310 -9.74 -7.52 -4.48
N GLN A 311 -8.93 -6.57 -4.90
CA GLN A 311 -8.44 -5.45 -4.11
C GLN A 311 -8.85 -4.13 -4.76
N ILE A 312 -9.45 -3.25 -3.97
CA ILE A 312 -9.84 -1.91 -4.39
C ILE A 312 -8.94 -0.93 -3.66
N TYR A 313 -8.22 -0.12 -4.42
CA TYR A 313 -7.34 0.93 -3.91
C TYR A 313 -7.93 2.30 -4.21
N ARG A 314 -7.87 3.21 -3.25
CA ARG A 314 -8.21 4.63 -3.45
C ARG A 314 -6.94 5.43 -3.67
N SER A 315 -6.87 6.15 -4.78
CA SER A 315 -5.78 7.09 -5.06
C SER A 315 -5.99 8.41 -4.33
N SER A 316 -4.90 9.00 -3.86
CA SER A 316 -4.83 10.30 -3.20
C SER A 316 -3.56 11.02 -3.64
N ILE A 317 -3.52 12.35 -3.49
CA ILE A 317 -2.32 13.16 -3.76
C ILE A 317 -1.67 13.47 -2.41
N ASP A 318 -0.39 13.18 -2.26
CA ASP A 318 0.35 13.55 -1.06
C ASP A 318 0.87 15.00 -1.10
N LYS A 319 1.46 15.46 0.00
CA LYS A 319 2.01 16.82 0.12
C LYS A 319 3.08 17.18 -0.93
N ASN A 320 3.64 16.19 -1.64
CA ASN A 320 4.64 16.37 -2.68
C ASN A 320 4.04 16.27 -4.10
N GLY A 321 2.73 16.13 -4.23
CA GLY A 321 2.07 15.94 -5.53
C GLY A 321 2.16 14.50 -6.04
N LEU A 322 2.65 13.55 -5.24
CA LEU A 322 2.76 12.16 -5.67
C LEU A 322 1.43 11.43 -5.43
N VAL A 323 0.99 10.66 -6.42
CA VAL A 323 -0.18 9.80 -6.30
C VAL A 323 0.14 8.63 -5.38
N LYS A 324 -0.57 8.51 -4.26
CA LYS A 324 -0.50 7.39 -3.32
C LYS A 324 -1.78 6.57 -3.37
N PHE A 325 -1.62 5.25 -3.36
CA PHE A 325 -2.72 4.30 -3.31
C PHE A 325 -2.88 3.77 -1.89
N HIS A 326 -4.10 3.88 -1.36
CA HIS A 326 -4.48 3.33 -0.08
C HIS A 326 -5.46 2.20 -0.33
N ARG A 327 -5.21 1.01 0.24
CA ARG A 327 -6.17 -0.09 0.16
C ARG A 327 -7.49 0.35 0.81
N PHE A 328 -8.55 0.38 0.01
CA PHE A 328 -9.89 0.77 0.43
C PHE A 328 -10.69 -0.46 0.85
N GLN A 329 -10.72 -1.49 0.00
CA GLN A 329 -11.44 -2.73 0.26
C GLN A 329 -10.69 -3.93 -0.30
N GLN A 330 -10.90 -5.10 0.28
CA GLN A 330 -10.33 -6.35 -0.19
C GLN A 330 -11.29 -7.49 0.12
N GLY A 331 -11.46 -8.41 -0.83
CA GLY A 331 -12.23 -9.62 -0.58
C GLY A 331 -12.02 -10.71 -1.62
N ILE A 332 -12.57 -11.86 -1.30
CA ILE A 332 -12.53 -13.06 -2.14
C ILE A 332 -13.75 -13.02 -3.08
N ILE A 333 -13.50 -13.30 -4.36
CA ILE A 333 -14.51 -13.48 -5.40
C ILE A 333 -14.36 -14.88 -6.01
N SER A 334 -15.47 -15.51 -6.38
CA SER A 334 -15.45 -16.88 -6.90
C SER A 334 -14.76 -16.96 -8.27
N THR A 335 -14.29 -18.14 -8.66
CA THR A 335 -13.72 -18.38 -10.00
C THR A 335 -14.69 -17.96 -11.12
N GLU A 336 -15.99 -18.20 -10.97
CA GLU A 336 -17.01 -17.75 -11.95
C GLU A 336 -17.11 -16.22 -12.04
N GLN A 337 -16.99 -15.50 -10.91
CA GLN A 337 -16.95 -14.04 -10.88
C GLN A 337 -15.67 -13.50 -11.54
N VAL A 338 -14.53 -14.15 -11.30
CA VAL A 338 -13.26 -13.83 -11.98
C VAL A 338 -13.43 -13.95 -13.50
N LEU A 339 -13.97 -15.07 -13.97
CA LEU A 339 -14.22 -15.30 -15.39
C LEU A 339 -15.20 -14.28 -15.97
N GLY A 340 -16.28 -13.95 -15.26
CA GLY A 340 -17.22 -12.91 -15.66
C GLY A 340 -16.57 -11.53 -15.79
N LEU A 341 -15.73 -11.14 -14.82
CA LEU A 341 -14.97 -9.89 -14.88
C LEU A 341 -14.05 -9.85 -16.10
N TYR A 342 -13.33 -10.94 -16.38
CA TYR A 342 -12.43 -11.01 -17.52
C TYR A 342 -13.15 -10.98 -18.86
N GLN A 343 -14.27 -11.68 -18.99
CA GLN A 343 -15.03 -11.70 -20.23
C GLN A 343 -15.59 -10.33 -20.55
N GLY A 344 -16.22 -9.66 -19.60
CA GLY A 344 -16.74 -8.33 -19.88
C GLY A 344 -15.64 -7.28 -20.09
N LEU A 345 -14.45 -7.46 -19.50
CA LEU A 345 -13.26 -6.66 -19.85
C LEU A 345 -12.79 -6.94 -21.29
N GLN A 346 -12.73 -8.20 -21.72
CA GLN A 346 -12.37 -8.57 -23.09
C GLN A 346 -13.36 -7.98 -24.11
N GLU A 347 -14.66 -8.06 -23.82
CA GLU A 347 -15.73 -7.45 -24.62
C GLU A 347 -15.53 -5.93 -24.71
N SER A 348 -15.27 -5.26 -23.57
CA SER A 348 -15.03 -3.81 -23.53
C SER A 348 -13.78 -3.40 -24.34
N LEU A 349 -12.80 -4.31 -24.42
CA LEU A 349 -11.57 -4.12 -25.17
C LEU A 349 -11.69 -4.59 -26.64
N GLY A 350 -12.85 -5.05 -27.10
CA GLY A 350 -13.07 -5.45 -28.49
C GLY A 350 -12.28 -6.70 -28.92
N PHE A 351 -11.81 -7.52 -27.97
CA PHE A 351 -11.16 -8.78 -28.30
C PHE A 351 -12.21 -9.81 -28.73
N GLN A 352 -12.17 -10.24 -30.00
CA GLN A 352 -13.05 -11.31 -30.49
C GLN A 352 -12.66 -12.65 -29.84
N SER A 353 -13.63 -13.25 -29.14
CA SER A 353 -13.55 -14.44 -28.27
C SER A 353 -13.31 -15.76 -29.03
N SER A 354 -12.40 -15.81 -30.00
CA SER A 354 -12.07 -17.06 -30.71
C SER A 354 -10.87 -17.82 -30.12
N MET A 355 -10.14 -17.22 -29.18
CA MET A 355 -9.11 -17.94 -28.44
C MET A 355 -9.73 -18.62 -27.22
N ASP A 356 -9.63 -19.94 -27.19
CA ASP A 356 -9.82 -20.77 -26.00
C ASP A 356 -8.68 -20.43 -25.01
N LEU A 357 -8.81 -19.27 -24.35
CA LEU A 357 -7.79 -18.75 -23.45
C LEU A 357 -7.80 -19.59 -22.18
N GLY A 358 -7.01 -20.67 -22.19
CA GLY A 358 -6.47 -21.22 -20.95
C GLY A 358 -5.79 -20.12 -20.12
N VAL A 359 -5.41 -20.40 -18.87
CA VAL A 359 -4.85 -19.34 -18.00
C VAL A 359 -3.54 -18.73 -18.51
N SER A 360 -2.79 -19.46 -19.32
CA SER A 360 -1.66 -18.90 -20.09
C SER A 360 -2.08 -17.80 -21.07
N GLY A 361 -3.31 -17.83 -21.57
CA GLY A 361 -3.89 -16.80 -22.42
C GLY A 361 -4.24 -15.51 -21.67
N HIS A 362 -4.66 -15.63 -20.41
CA HIS A 362 -4.97 -14.48 -19.56
C HIS A 362 -3.73 -13.64 -19.27
N SER A 363 -2.59 -14.29 -19.01
CA SER A 363 -1.32 -13.57 -18.76
C SER A 363 -0.89 -12.73 -19.97
N HIS A 364 -1.10 -13.22 -21.19
CA HIS A 364 -0.75 -12.50 -22.41
C HIS A 364 -1.66 -11.27 -22.64
N LEU A 365 -2.97 -11.42 -22.41
CA LEU A 365 -3.90 -10.28 -22.46
C LEU A 365 -3.49 -9.20 -21.45
N TRP A 366 -3.22 -9.59 -20.21
CA TRP A 366 -2.82 -8.64 -19.16
C TRP A 366 -1.46 -8.02 -19.41
N GLN A 367 -0.53 -8.76 -19.98
CA GLN A 367 0.73 -8.20 -20.43
C GLN A 367 0.52 -7.13 -21.49
N ARG A 368 -0.36 -7.37 -22.48
CA ARG A 368 -0.71 -6.37 -23.50
C ARG A 368 -1.40 -5.15 -22.89
N VAL A 369 -2.39 -5.34 -22.02
CA VAL A 369 -3.09 -4.23 -21.32
C VAL A 369 -2.11 -3.45 -20.45
N THR A 370 -1.18 -4.11 -19.76
CA THR A 370 -0.16 -3.48 -18.93
C THR A 370 0.79 -2.63 -19.76
N ILE A 371 1.30 -3.16 -20.87
CA ILE A 371 2.17 -2.42 -21.80
C ILE A 371 1.41 -1.23 -22.41
N ALA A 372 0.17 -1.47 -22.87
CA ALA A 372 -0.73 -0.45 -23.40
C ALA A 372 -0.99 0.67 -22.39
N HIS A 373 -1.20 0.34 -21.12
CA HIS A 373 -1.36 1.33 -20.05
C HIS A 373 -0.05 2.08 -19.78
N GLN A 374 1.10 1.39 -19.70
CA GLN A 374 2.40 2.05 -19.49
C GLN A 374 2.69 3.07 -20.60
N GLU A 375 2.44 2.69 -21.84
CA GLU A 375 2.54 3.55 -23.02
C GLU A 375 1.64 4.78 -22.91
N ARG A 376 0.37 4.60 -22.54
CA ARG A 376 -0.63 5.69 -22.39
C ARG A 376 -0.39 6.58 -21.16
N SER A 377 0.15 6.02 -20.09
CA SER A 377 0.38 6.75 -18.82
C SER A 377 1.48 7.81 -18.91
N GLN A 378 2.39 7.67 -19.89
CA GLN A 378 3.52 8.57 -20.09
C GLN A 378 3.34 9.38 -21.37
N CYS A 379 3.43 10.70 -21.26
CA CYS A 379 3.50 11.61 -22.40
C CYS A 379 4.93 12.11 -22.54
N LYS A 380 5.67 11.56 -23.49
CA LYS A 380 7.08 11.90 -23.76
C LYS A 380 7.17 12.82 -24.96
N LYS A 381 8.20 13.67 -24.98
CA LYS A 381 8.53 14.52 -26.15
C LYS A 381 8.69 13.71 -27.45
N LYS A 382 9.12 12.45 -27.34
CA LYS A 382 9.44 11.58 -28.48
C LYS A 382 8.21 10.86 -29.03
N ASP A 383 7.08 10.94 -28.32
CA ASP A 383 5.86 10.28 -28.75
C ASP A 383 5.35 10.95 -30.02
N ILE A 384 4.72 10.16 -30.89
CA ILE A 384 4.10 10.65 -32.11
C ILE A 384 2.67 11.05 -31.79
N TYR A 385 2.30 12.27 -32.13
CA TYR A 385 0.96 12.82 -31.97
C TYR A 385 0.38 13.13 -33.35
N ILE A 386 -0.86 12.71 -33.58
CA ILE A 386 -1.61 12.91 -34.81
C ILE A 386 -2.88 13.72 -34.53
N PRO A 387 -3.50 14.34 -35.55
CA PRO A 387 -4.80 15.00 -35.40
C PRO A 387 -5.83 14.04 -34.78
N HIS A 388 -6.71 14.56 -33.92
CA HIS A 388 -7.78 13.76 -33.35
C HIS A 388 -8.82 13.39 -34.42
N ASN A 389 -9.53 12.29 -34.22
CA ASN A 389 -10.63 11.85 -35.08
C ASN A 389 -12.02 12.11 -34.47
N LEU A 390 -12.15 13.06 -33.54
CA LEU A 390 -13.44 13.41 -32.93
C LEU A 390 -14.35 14.14 -33.92
N THR A 391 -15.66 13.86 -33.83
CA THR A 391 -16.66 14.58 -34.63
C THR A 391 -16.82 16.03 -34.15
N PRO A 392 -17.31 16.95 -35.00
CA PRO A 392 -17.57 18.33 -34.60
C PRO A 392 -18.51 18.44 -33.38
N GLU A 393 -19.50 17.55 -33.28
CA GLU A 393 -20.45 17.49 -32.15
C GLU A 393 -19.76 17.07 -30.84
N GLN A 394 -18.86 16.08 -30.91
CA GLN A 394 -18.05 15.66 -29.75
C GLN A 394 -17.11 16.78 -29.30
N LEU A 395 -16.49 17.48 -30.24
CA LEU A 395 -15.66 18.66 -29.94
C LEU A 395 -16.48 19.77 -29.31
N GLU A 396 -17.69 20.03 -29.78
CA GLU A 396 -18.55 21.06 -29.21
C GLU A 396 -19.00 20.71 -27.79
N THR A 397 -19.34 19.44 -27.54
CA THR A 397 -19.64 18.93 -26.19
C THR A 397 -18.45 19.16 -25.25
N LEU A 398 -17.22 18.88 -25.72
CA LEU A 398 -16.00 19.09 -24.95
C LEU A 398 -15.72 20.58 -24.70
N ARG A 399 -15.93 21.45 -25.70
CA ARG A 399 -15.83 22.92 -25.52
C ARG A 399 -16.83 23.41 -24.50
N GLN A 400 -18.07 22.89 -24.54
CA GLN A 400 -19.10 23.22 -23.58
C GLN A 400 -18.65 22.81 -22.17
N GLN A 401 -18.21 21.57 -21.95
CA GLN A 401 -17.66 21.10 -20.67
C GLN A 401 -16.49 21.97 -20.18
N LEU A 402 -15.59 22.40 -21.06
CA LEU A 402 -14.47 23.28 -20.73
C LEU A 402 -14.91 24.71 -20.37
N SER A 403 -16.07 25.16 -20.83
CA SER A 403 -16.57 26.51 -20.60
C SER A 403 -17.49 26.63 -19.39
N THR A 404 -18.21 25.55 -19.02
CA THR A 404 -19.25 25.60 -17.98
C THR A 404 -18.70 25.54 -16.57
N LEU A 405 -17.55 24.89 -16.35
CA LEU A 405 -17.03 24.69 -15.00
C LEU A 405 -16.30 25.94 -14.47
N PRO A 406 -16.67 26.48 -13.29
CA PRO A 406 -16.08 27.73 -12.76
C PRO A 406 -14.56 27.69 -12.62
N THR A 407 -14.04 26.53 -12.22
CA THR A 407 -12.60 26.25 -12.13
C THR A 407 -11.92 26.52 -13.47
N PHE A 408 -12.57 26.22 -14.60
CA PHE A 408 -12.01 26.29 -15.95
C PHE A 408 -11.97 27.70 -16.55
N SER A 409 -12.48 28.71 -15.82
CA SER A 409 -12.28 30.12 -16.19
C SER A 409 -10.80 30.53 -16.31
N GLN A 410 -9.89 29.73 -15.74
CA GLN A 410 -8.44 29.92 -15.87
C GLN A 410 -7.87 29.31 -17.16
N ILE A 411 -8.60 28.47 -17.91
CA ILE A 411 -8.11 27.86 -19.15
C ILE A 411 -8.05 28.92 -20.23
N LYS A 412 -6.85 29.16 -20.78
CA LYS A 412 -6.64 30.07 -21.93
C LYS A 412 -6.90 29.35 -23.24
N GLN A 413 -6.32 28.16 -23.37
CA GLN A 413 -6.30 27.37 -24.59
C GLN A 413 -6.27 25.89 -24.22
N ALA A 414 -6.93 25.06 -25.04
CA ALA A 414 -6.82 23.62 -24.96
C ALA A 414 -6.46 23.05 -26.33
N TYR A 415 -5.56 22.08 -26.28
CA TYR A 415 -5.12 21.29 -27.42
C TYR A 415 -5.61 19.86 -27.23
N LEU A 416 -6.20 19.27 -28.25
CA LEU A 416 -6.57 17.87 -28.27
C LEU A 416 -5.84 17.20 -29.42
N VAL A 417 -5.14 16.11 -29.14
CA VAL A 417 -4.48 15.29 -30.15
C VAL A 417 -4.72 13.83 -29.82
N GLN A 418 -4.50 12.95 -30.79
CA GLN A 418 -4.42 11.52 -30.55
C GLN A 418 -2.95 11.11 -30.49
N LYS A 419 -2.56 10.37 -29.45
CA LYS A 419 -1.25 9.73 -29.39
C LYS A 419 -1.29 8.51 -30.30
N ALA A 420 -0.34 8.39 -31.23
CA ALA A 420 -0.13 7.14 -31.94
C ALA A 420 0.39 6.10 -30.93
N VAL A 421 -0.40 5.05 -30.73
CA VAL A 421 -0.08 3.97 -29.78
C VAL A 421 0.18 2.68 -30.55
N ASP A 422 1.22 1.96 -30.16
CA ASP A 422 1.59 0.68 -30.77
C ASP A 422 0.74 -0.46 -30.17
N ASN A 423 0.37 -0.36 -28.90
CA ASN A 423 -0.37 -1.40 -28.19
C ASN A 423 -1.84 -1.02 -28.03
N LEU A 424 -2.72 -1.86 -28.59
CA LEU A 424 -4.17 -1.64 -28.67
C LEU A 424 -4.54 -0.39 -29.48
N PRO A 425 -4.09 -0.26 -30.74
CA PRO A 425 -4.40 0.90 -31.59
C PRO A 425 -5.89 1.09 -31.86
N GLU A 426 -6.69 0.04 -31.72
CA GLU A 426 -8.16 0.07 -31.79
C GLU A 426 -8.81 0.89 -30.66
N HIS A 427 -8.08 1.15 -29.56
CA HIS A 427 -8.50 2.02 -28.45
C HIS A 427 -7.71 3.33 -28.48
N PRO A 428 -8.25 4.40 -29.11
CA PRO A 428 -7.55 5.65 -29.25
C PRO A 428 -7.24 6.27 -27.88
N PHE A 429 -6.03 6.80 -27.73
CA PHE A 429 -5.63 7.56 -26.55
C PHE A 429 -5.47 9.03 -26.90
N TYR A 430 -6.31 9.87 -26.33
CA TYR A 430 -6.27 11.30 -26.55
C TYR A 430 -5.40 11.99 -25.51
N LEU A 431 -4.67 13.02 -25.93
CA LEU A 431 -3.94 13.91 -25.03
C LEU A 431 -4.60 15.29 -25.06
N LEU A 432 -5.16 15.68 -23.91
CA LEU A 432 -5.70 17.01 -23.67
C LEU A 432 -4.63 17.88 -23.02
N GLY A 433 -3.99 18.72 -23.83
CA GLY A 433 -3.00 19.70 -23.41
C GLY A 433 -3.66 21.02 -23.01
N ILE A 434 -3.53 21.45 -21.76
CA ILE A 434 -4.17 22.67 -21.23
C ILE A 434 -3.14 23.77 -20.98
N ILE A 435 -3.39 24.96 -21.51
CA ILE A 435 -2.70 26.19 -21.10
C ILE A 435 -3.66 27.00 -20.23
N ARG A 436 -3.25 27.34 -19.02
CA ARG A 436 -4.05 28.15 -18.08
C ARG A 436 -3.36 29.44 -17.64
N HIS A 437 -4.12 30.36 -17.05
CA HIS A 437 -3.60 31.47 -16.28
C HIS A 437 -2.92 30.92 -15.03
N LYS A 438 -1.61 31.17 -14.89
CA LYS A 438 -0.87 30.81 -13.68
C LYS A 438 -1.16 31.87 -12.61
N GLY A 439 -1.60 31.44 -11.43
CA GLY A 439 -1.71 32.30 -10.26
C GLY A 439 -0.33 32.79 -9.83
N PHE A 440 -0.29 33.94 -9.12
CA PHE A 440 0.97 34.48 -8.60
C PHE A 440 1.63 33.55 -7.58
N LEU A 441 0.83 32.79 -6.84
CA LEU A 441 1.27 31.78 -5.87
C LEU A 441 0.49 30.49 -6.13
N GLU A 442 1.19 29.42 -6.50
CA GLU A 442 0.61 28.09 -6.68
C GLU A 442 1.37 27.09 -5.83
N SER A 443 0.65 26.12 -5.25
CA SER A 443 1.28 25.02 -4.54
C SER A 443 2.08 24.15 -5.50
N ALA A 444 3.07 23.43 -4.98
CA ALA A 444 3.78 22.40 -5.74
C ALA A 444 2.84 21.28 -6.24
N THR A 445 1.66 21.13 -5.62
CA THR A 445 0.63 20.13 -5.97
C THR A 445 -0.38 20.63 -7.01
N ALA A 446 -0.41 21.94 -7.30
CA ALA A 446 -1.45 22.55 -8.12
C ALA A 446 -1.57 21.88 -9.50
N GLN A 447 -0.46 21.49 -10.13
CA GLN A 447 -0.52 20.78 -11.41
C GLN A 447 -1.29 19.46 -11.31
N VAL A 448 -0.97 18.64 -10.31
CA VAL A 448 -1.56 17.30 -10.15
C VAL A 448 -3.02 17.41 -9.75
N GLU A 449 -3.37 18.38 -8.91
CA GLU A 449 -4.76 18.71 -8.57
C GLU A 449 -5.55 19.13 -9.81
N TRP A 450 -4.98 19.95 -10.68
CA TRP A 450 -5.63 20.38 -11.92
C TRP A 450 -5.81 19.22 -12.91
N GLU A 451 -4.79 18.38 -13.11
CA GLU A 451 -4.91 17.17 -13.92
C GLU A 451 -6.00 16.25 -13.37
N SER A 452 -6.09 16.14 -12.04
CA SER A 452 -7.12 15.39 -11.31
C SER A 452 -8.54 15.94 -11.55
N ILE A 453 -8.74 17.24 -11.35
CA ILE A 453 -10.04 17.90 -11.53
C ILE A 453 -10.51 17.74 -12.97
N LEU A 454 -9.63 18.06 -13.94
CA LEU A 454 -9.95 17.94 -15.37
C LEU A 454 -10.20 16.50 -15.78
N GLY A 455 -9.37 15.56 -15.34
CA GLY A 455 -9.49 14.15 -15.68
C GLY A 455 -10.76 13.48 -15.11
N ASN A 456 -11.31 14.01 -14.02
CA ASN A 456 -12.56 13.52 -13.44
C ASN A 456 -13.81 14.22 -13.96
N ALA A 457 -13.70 15.50 -14.34
CA ALA A 457 -14.84 16.30 -14.78
C ALA A 457 -15.16 16.13 -16.28
N LEU A 458 -14.16 15.81 -17.11
CA LEU A 458 -14.33 15.73 -18.55
C LEU A 458 -14.76 14.33 -18.99
N SER A 459 -15.62 14.28 -20.01
CA SER A 459 -16.02 13.05 -20.68
C SER A 459 -15.63 13.12 -22.15
N LEU A 460 -14.69 12.26 -22.54
CA LEU A 460 -14.19 12.11 -23.90
C LEU A 460 -14.51 10.70 -24.40
N PRO A 461 -14.83 10.52 -25.69
CA PRO A 461 -14.97 9.19 -26.27
C PRO A 461 -13.58 8.53 -26.32
N GLY A 462 -13.41 7.40 -25.64
CA GLY A 462 -12.11 6.74 -25.50
C GLY A 462 -11.29 7.21 -24.29
N ASP A 463 -10.05 6.74 -24.19
CA ASP A 463 -9.19 7.08 -23.06
C ASP A 463 -8.45 8.39 -23.30
N PHE A 464 -8.18 9.13 -22.23
CA PHE A 464 -7.43 10.37 -22.35
C PHE A 464 -6.51 10.69 -21.17
N GLY A 465 -5.44 11.40 -21.52
CA GLY A 465 -4.46 12.04 -20.65
C GLY A 465 -4.71 13.55 -20.58
N VAL A 466 -4.71 14.14 -19.38
CA VAL A 466 -4.60 15.60 -19.21
C VAL A 466 -3.15 15.95 -18.87
N VAL A 467 -2.62 16.99 -19.52
CA VAL A 467 -1.29 17.54 -19.23
C VAL A 467 -1.36 19.07 -19.24
N LEU A 468 -0.81 19.72 -18.21
CA LEU A 468 -0.63 21.17 -18.21
C LEU A 468 0.58 21.56 -19.05
N LEU A 469 0.36 22.39 -20.07
CA LEU A 469 1.38 22.80 -21.02
C LEU A 469 2.18 24.04 -20.57
N ASN A 470 1.74 24.73 -19.51
CA ASN A 470 2.37 25.94 -18.98
C ASN A 470 3.89 25.80 -18.77
N GLU A 471 4.35 24.61 -18.35
CA GLU A 471 5.74 24.34 -18.02
C GLU A 471 6.46 23.49 -19.08
N ASN A 472 5.72 22.92 -20.04
CA ASN A 472 6.24 22.07 -21.10
C ASN A 472 6.13 22.72 -22.48
N ARG A 473 6.88 23.82 -22.69
CA ARG A 473 6.89 24.58 -23.96
C ARG A 473 7.23 23.72 -25.18
N LYS A 474 8.07 22.69 -25.01
CA LYS A 474 8.44 21.79 -26.11
C LYS A 474 7.25 20.96 -26.57
N LEU A 475 6.52 20.34 -25.63
CA LEU A 475 5.29 19.63 -25.95
C LEU A 475 4.24 20.59 -26.50
N GLN A 476 4.08 21.77 -25.91
CA GLN A 476 3.17 22.81 -26.41
C GLN A 476 3.43 23.15 -27.88
N HIS A 477 4.67 23.44 -28.26
CA HIS A 477 5.02 23.72 -29.66
C HIS A 477 4.76 22.51 -30.57
N SER A 478 5.01 21.29 -30.09
CA SER A 478 4.69 20.08 -30.83
C SER A 478 3.19 19.97 -31.12
N LEU A 479 2.33 20.24 -30.11
CA LEU A 479 0.88 20.18 -30.26
C LEU A 479 0.32 21.33 -31.12
N GLN A 480 0.95 22.51 -31.07
CA GLN A 480 0.54 23.67 -31.88
C GLN A 480 0.70 23.49 -33.39
N ASN A 481 1.63 22.63 -33.79
CA ASN A 481 1.92 22.37 -35.21
C ASN A 481 1.01 21.28 -35.81
N ILE A 482 0.14 20.66 -35.01
CA ILE A 482 -0.78 19.62 -35.46
C ILE A 482 -2.09 20.31 -35.88
N GLU A 483 -2.57 19.97 -37.08
CA GLU A 483 -3.80 20.50 -37.64
C GLU A 483 -4.99 20.18 -36.71
N ASP A 484 -5.88 21.17 -36.55
CA ASP A 484 -7.06 21.13 -35.68
C ASP A 484 -6.82 20.84 -34.20
N ALA A 485 -5.56 20.69 -33.75
CA ALA A 485 -5.27 20.37 -32.37
C ALA A 485 -5.78 21.44 -31.41
N ASN A 486 -5.69 22.72 -31.78
CA ASN A 486 -6.22 23.82 -30.98
C ASN A 486 -7.73 23.98 -31.17
N PHE A 487 -8.51 23.22 -30.40
CA PHE A 487 -9.96 23.21 -30.53
C PHE A 487 -10.67 24.21 -29.59
N TYR A 488 -10.00 24.73 -28.55
CA TYR A 488 -10.60 25.67 -27.60
C TYR A 488 -9.67 26.83 -27.29
N LYS A 489 -10.20 28.05 -27.39
CA LYS A 489 -9.54 29.28 -26.97
C LYS A 489 -10.55 30.14 -26.23
N ALA A 490 -10.26 30.42 -24.96
CA ALA A 490 -11.14 31.25 -24.15
C ALA A 490 -11.31 32.64 -24.80
N PRO A 491 -12.52 33.21 -24.76
CA PRO A 491 -12.74 34.56 -25.28
C PRO A 491 -11.81 35.52 -24.53
N VAL A 492 -11.06 36.33 -25.29
CA VAL A 492 -10.23 37.37 -24.70
C VAL A 492 -11.17 38.31 -23.94
N LYS A 493 -11.09 38.29 -22.60
CA LYS A 493 -11.72 39.33 -21.78
C LYS A 493 -11.12 40.66 -22.20
N LYS A 494 -11.75 41.34 -23.16
CA LYS A 494 -11.40 42.73 -23.51
C LYS A 494 -11.53 43.50 -22.21
N ASN A 495 -10.40 43.89 -21.65
CA ASN A 495 -10.31 44.51 -20.33
C ASN A 495 -11.43 45.54 -20.16
N ILE A 496 -12.36 45.25 -19.26
CA ILE A 496 -13.40 46.18 -18.77
C ILE A 496 -12.75 47.40 -18.07
N ILE A 497 -11.41 47.47 -18.02
CA ILE A 497 -10.64 48.65 -17.63
C ILE A 497 -10.98 49.88 -18.49
N LYS A 498 -11.45 49.72 -19.74
CA LYS A 498 -11.95 50.87 -20.54
C LYS A 498 -13.30 51.43 -20.07
N LEU A 499 -14.09 50.69 -19.28
CA LEU A 499 -15.29 51.25 -18.64
C LEU A 499 -14.96 51.95 -17.31
N PHE A 500 -13.99 51.45 -16.52
CA PHE A 500 -13.60 52.14 -15.28
C PHE A 500 -12.77 53.42 -15.52
N GLN A 501 -12.00 53.51 -16.62
CA GLN A 501 -11.29 54.76 -16.97
C GLN A 501 -12.21 55.89 -17.48
N LYS A 502 -13.46 55.60 -17.86
CA LYS A 502 -14.43 56.64 -18.25
C LYS A 502 -15.32 57.12 -17.10
N THR A 503 -15.38 56.39 -15.98
CA THR A 503 -16.24 56.75 -14.83
C THR A 503 -15.45 57.38 -13.67
N CYS A 504 -14.11 57.38 -13.70
CA CYS A 504 -13.26 58.10 -12.74
C CYS A 504 -12.79 59.49 -13.23
N ILE A 505 -13.40 60.01 -14.31
CA ILE A 505 -13.24 61.39 -14.75
C ILE A 505 -14.64 62.02 -14.72
N TYR A 506 -15.22 62.17 -13.53
CA TYR A 506 -16.29 63.12 -13.22
C TYR A 506 -16.34 63.38 -11.71
#